data_AF-A0A150KFL1-F1
#
_entry.id   AF-A0A150KFL1-F1
#
_cell.length_a   1.000
_cell.length_b   1.000
_cell.length_c   1.000
_cell.angle_alpha   90.00
_cell.angle_beta   90.00
_cell.angle_gamma   90.00
#
_symmetry.space_group_name_H-M   'P 1'
#
loop_
_entity.id
_entity.type
_entity.pdbx_description
1 polymer ?
#
loop_
_entity_poly.entity_id
_entity_poly.type
_entity_poly.pdbx_seq_one_letter_code
_entity_poly.pdbx_strand_id
1 'polypeptide(L)'
;MKIRRGAFLQTARFSIFAHMNYIGRWTGIFHLKKGKRKRLLFHKCLSVVRLRRTGHTYLMKSNPLKGRKTVLEHLLNPHVQEIEISGIRKFSNMVAGIEDMVSFTIGQPDFKTPEHVKQAGIRAIEENRTIYTHNAGDLALRKAAAQFVKTKYNLSYKPETEVIVTIGASEAIDITLRTVLTPGSEVILPGPVYPGYEPAIRLCGAVPVHVDTRANRFKLTADLIRQAITANTKCIILPYPSNPTGVTLEKAELQEIADLIRGRDIFILADEIYSELTYNLQHASIASFLPEQTIVINGVSKSHSMTGWRIGFVFAPEWLTKHVLKVHQYNVSCAPSISQMAALEALTAGIDDAHAMKKEYEKRRDYVCKRLDGIGIGYVKPDGAFYVFAKVPEALKRSSFDFAVDLAKQQKVAVVPGSAFSKYGEGWFRMSYACSMDQLEKGLARMEKFVANLS
;
A
#
# COMPACT_ATOMS: atom_id res chain seq x y z
N MET A 1 -45.53 -67.08 16.91
CA MET A 1 -44.16 -66.91 17.43
C MET A 1 -43.90 -65.41 17.64
N LYS A 2 -44.01 -64.84 18.86
CA LYS A 2 -42.90 -64.50 19.81
C LYS A 2 -41.57 -64.17 19.06
N ILE A 3 -40.87 -63.04 19.25
CA ILE A 3 -40.23 -62.51 20.48
C ILE A 3 -39.91 -60.99 20.40
N ARG A 4 -40.24 -60.29 21.51
CA ARG A 4 -39.66 -59.15 22.30
C ARG A 4 -38.84 -57.94 21.78
N ARG A 5 -39.08 -56.86 22.53
CA ARG A 5 -38.52 -55.49 22.68
C ARG A 5 -37.06 -55.38 23.18
N GLY A 6 -36.46 -54.21 22.92
CA GLY A 6 -35.43 -53.50 23.70
C GLY A 6 -34.58 -52.61 22.76
N ALA A 7 -34.12 -51.38 23.04
CA ALA A 7 -34.22 -50.39 24.10
C ALA A 7 -33.61 -49.08 23.52
N PHE A 8 -34.04 -47.93 24.03
CA PHE A 8 -33.63 -46.57 23.61
C PHE A 8 -32.13 -46.28 23.81
N LEU A 9 -31.51 -45.56 22.87
CA LEU A 9 -30.39 -44.63 23.13
C LEU A 9 -30.37 -43.53 22.06
N GLN A 10 -30.90 -42.35 22.41
CA GLN A 10 -30.73 -41.12 21.66
C GLN A 10 -29.39 -40.47 22.03
N THR A 11 -28.47 -40.34 21.08
CA THR A 11 -27.38 -39.36 21.15
C THR A 11 -27.85 -38.04 20.55
N ALA A 12 -28.05 -37.03 21.39
CA ALA A 12 -28.46 -35.69 20.99
C ALA A 12 -27.29 -34.91 20.34
N ARG A 13 -27.53 -34.33 19.15
CA ARG A 13 -26.70 -33.28 18.55
C ARG A 13 -26.90 -31.98 19.33
N PHE A 14 -25.81 -31.29 19.67
CA PHE A 14 -25.84 -29.91 20.18
C PHE A 14 -25.54 -28.92 19.04
N SER A 15 -26.36 -27.90 18.89
CA SER A 15 -26.11 -26.75 18.01
C SER A 15 -25.75 -25.53 18.85
N ILE A 16 -24.67 -24.82 18.49
CA ILE A 16 -24.23 -23.58 19.13
C ILE A 16 -24.58 -22.43 18.20
N PHE A 17 -25.29 -21.42 18.70
CA PHE A 17 -25.41 -20.11 18.06
C PHE A 17 -24.73 -19.05 18.93
N ALA A 18 -23.81 -18.30 18.35
CA ALA A 18 -23.18 -17.14 18.97
C ALA A 18 -23.55 -15.88 18.17
N HIS A 19 -24.06 -14.86 18.84
CA HIS A 19 -24.21 -13.52 18.27
C HIS A 19 -23.27 -12.54 19.00
N MET A 20 -22.63 -11.68 18.22
CA MET A 20 -21.64 -10.72 18.66
C MET A 20 -22.30 -9.34 18.76
N ASN A 21 -22.19 -8.66 19.90
CA ASN A 21 -22.57 -7.25 20.03
C ASN A 21 -21.41 -6.42 20.61
N TYR A 22 -21.40 -5.13 20.26
CA TYR A 22 -20.26 -4.21 20.15
C TYR A 22 -19.43 -3.87 21.41
N ILE A 23 -19.56 -4.61 22.51
CA ILE A 23 -18.73 -4.41 23.71
C ILE A 23 -18.34 -5.77 24.30
N GLY A 24 -17.44 -6.49 23.61
CA GLY A 24 -16.50 -7.49 24.13
C GLY A 24 -16.88 -8.37 25.35
N ARG A 25 -18.11 -8.85 25.50
CA ARG A 25 -18.50 -9.83 26.53
C ARG A 25 -19.22 -11.02 25.92
N TRP A 26 -18.72 -12.22 26.19
CA TRP A 26 -19.39 -13.47 25.87
C TRP A 26 -20.47 -13.77 26.92
N THR A 27 -21.73 -13.87 26.50
CA THR A 27 -22.80 -14.43 27.34
C THR A 27 -23.43 -15.61 26.62
N GLY A 28 -23.17 -16.82 27.11
CA GLY A 28 -23.86 -18.03 26.67
C GLY A 28 -25.12 -18.27 27.50
N ILE A 29 -26.27 -18.48 26.84
CA ILE A 29 -27.52 -18.92 27.48
C ILE A 29 -27.69 -20.41 27.20
N PHE A 30 -27.71 -21.23 28.25
CA PHE A 30 -28.06 -22.64 28.15
C PHE A 30 -29.55 -22.85 28.41
N HIS A 31 -30.25 -23.54 27.50
CA HIS A 31 -31.59 -24.06 27.76
C HIS A 31 -31.50 -25.51 28.25
N LEU A 32 -31.69 -25.72 29.55
CA LEU A 32 -32.03 -27.03 30.08
C LEU A 32 -33.56 -27.19 30.06
N LYS A 33 -34.06 -28.24 29.38
CA LYS A 33 -35.48 -28.58 29.44
C LYS A 33 -35.87 -28.86 30.90
N LYS A 34 -36.99 -28.23 31.29
CA LYS A 34 -37.64 -28.18 32.62
C LYS A 34 -37.05 -27.19 33.63
N GLY A 35 -37.49 -25.94 33.47
CA GLY A 35 -37.98 -25.08 34.55
C GLY A 35 -37.07 -24.89 35.77
N LYS A 36 -36.04 -24.04 35.64
CA LYS A 36 -35.53 -23.10 36.67
C LYS A 36 -34.38 -22.28 36.06
N ARG A 37 -34.55 -20.96 35.97
CA ARG A 37 -33.47 -20.03 35.55
C ARG A 37 -32.47 -19.87 36.70
N LYS A 38 -31.17 -20.08 36.46
CA LYS A 38 -30.09 -19.62 37.35
C LYS A 38 -29.12 -18.76 36.57
N ARG A 39 -28.81 -17.58 37.12
CA ARG A 39 -27.82 -16.62 36.62
C ARG A 39 -26.53 -16.88 37.40
N LEU A 40 -25.44 -17.25 36.73
CA LEU A 40 -24.13 -17.36 37.36
C LEU A 40 -23.25 -16.19 36.88
N LEU A 41 -22.79 -15.36 37.82
CA LEU A 41 -21.69 -14.43 37.58
C LEU A 41 -20.38 -15.14 37.91
N PHE A 42 -19.44 -15.18 36.97
CA PHE A 42 -18.07 -15.62 37.26
C PHE A 42 -17.26 -14.43 37.79
N HIS A 43 -16.79 -14.56 39.04
CA HIS A 43 -15.62 -13.84 39.55
C HIS A 43 -14.43 -14.80 39.59
N LYS A 44 -13.24 -14.26 39.30
CA LYS A 44 -11.93 -14.93 39.35
C LYS A 44 -11.80 -15.85 40.58
N CYS A 45 -11.47 -17.12 40.39
CA CYS A 45 -10.29 -17.76 40.99
C CYS A 45 -10.18 -19.24 40.63
N LEU A 46 -8.93 -19.71 40.63
CA LEU A 46 -8.45 -21.10 40.66
C LEU A 46 -9.44 -22.11 41.25
N SER A 47 -9.51 -23.30 40.66
CA SER A 47 -10.08 -24.45 41.37
C SER A 47 -9.32 -25.74 41.05
N VAL A 48 -8.47 -26.12 42.00
CA VAL A 48 -8.26 -27.51 42.40
C VAL A 48 -9.63 -28.11 42.69
N VAL A 49 -10.01 -29.19 42.00
CA VAL A 49 -11.18 -29.99 42.37
C VAL A 49 -10.68 -31.20 43.15
N ARG A 50 -11.01 -31.25 44.44
CA ARG A 50 -10.72 -32.36 45.35
C ARG A 50 -11.99 -33.20 45.49
N LEU A 51 -12.02 -34.38 44.89
CA LEU A 51 -13.05 -35.39 45.12
C LEU A 51 -12.45 -36.51 45.98
N ARG A 52 -12.98 -36.69 47.20
CA ARG A 52 -12.70 -37.84 48.07
C ARG A 52 -13.93 -38.76 48.09
N ARG A 53 -13.83 -39.93 47.45
CA ARG A 53 -14.23 -41.26 47.96
C ARG A 53 -14.22 -42.27 46.82
N THR A 54 -13.14 -43.04 46.76
CA THR A 54 -12.98 -44.45 46.33
C THR A 54 -11.51 -44.59 45.89
N GLY A 55 -10.77 -45.43 46.61
CA GLY A 55 -9.31 -45.43 46.60
C GLY A 55 -8.68 -46.08 45.38
N HIS A 56 -8.62 -45.38 44.25
CA HIS A 56 -7.75 -45.72 43.12
C HIS A 56 -6.90 -44.50 42.72
N THR A 57 -5.61 -44.58 42.99
CA THR A 57 -4.60 -43.62 42.55
C THR A 57 -4.38 -43.81 41.05
N TYR A 58 -5.04 -43.02 40.21
CA TYR A 58 -4.65 -42.92 38.80
C TYR A 58 -3.48 -41.93 38.69
N LEU A 59 -2.27 -42.46 38.48
CA LEU A 59 -1.15 -41.69 37.94
C LEU A 59 -1.57 -41.16 36.56
N MET A 60 -2.02 -39.90 36.50
CA MET A 60 -2.08 -39.20 35.23
C MET A 60 -0.64 -38.99 34.74
N LYS A 61 -0.21 -39.86 33.81
CA LYS A 61 0.97 -39.64 32.99
C LYS A 61 0.94 -38.21 32.48
N SER A 62 2.03 -37.49 32.70
CA SER A 62 2.27 -36.16 32.18
C SER A 62 1.86 -36.09 30.71
N ASN A 63 0.96 -35.16 30.42
CA ASN A 63 0.50 -34.83 29.07
C ASN A 63 1.73 -34.63 28.14
N PRO A 64 1.90 -35.39 27.04
CA PRO A 64 3.08 -35.33 26.18
C PRO A 64 3.13 -34.09 25.29
N LEU A 65 2.31 -33.06 25.57
CA LEU A 65 2.27 -31.82 24.78
C LEU A 65 3.30 -30.77 25.21
N LYS A 66 4.12 -31.05 26.23
CA LYS A 66 5.33 -30.26 26.51
C LYS A 66 6.45 -30.69 25.56
N GLY A 67 6.42 -30.19 24.32
CA GLY A 67 7.50 -30.44 23.35
C GLY A 67 7.14 -30.25 21.88
N ARG A 68 5.89 -29.98 21.52
CA ARG A 68 5.58 -29.57 20.15
C ARG A 68 6.07 -28.12 19.97
N LYS A 69 7.25 -27.97 19.34
CA LYS A 69 7.57 -26.77 18.55
C LYS A 69 6.30 -26.37 17.79
N THR A 70 5.95 -25.10 17.82
CA THR A 70 4.73 -24.58 17.22
C THR A 70 4.58 -25.02 15.75
N VAL A 71 3.38 -25.55 15.46
CA VAL A 71 2.53 -25.34 14.27
C VAL A 71 3.24 -25.11 12.93
N LEU A 72 3.40 -26.14 12.08
CA LEU A 72 3.65 -26.12 10.61
C LEU A 72 4.52 -25.00 9.95
N GLU A 73 5.24 -24.17 10.70
CA GLU A 73 5.95 -22.97 10.22
C GLU A 73 7.06 -23.31 9.22
N HIS A 74 7.69 -24.48 9.38
CA HIS A 74 8.70 -25.03 8.47
C HIS A 74 8.16 -25.38 7.07
N LEU A 75 6.84 -25.38 6.88
CA LEU A 75 6.19 -25.61 5.59
C LEU A 75 5.74 -24.31 4.90
N LEU A 76 5.95 -23.14 5.53
CA LEU A 76 5.61 -21.86 4.92
C LEU A 76 6.51 -21.58 3.72
N ASN A 77 6.00 -20.83 2.74
CA ASN A 77 6.81 -20.35 1.62
C ASN A 77 8.01 -19.55 2.17
N PRO A 78 9.26 -19.96 1.90
CA PRO A 78 10.45 -19.31 2.45
C PRO A 78 10.55 -17.84 2.05
N HIS A 79 10.09 -17.45 0.85
CA HIS A 79 10.09 -16.06 0.41
C HIS A 79 9.17 -15.18 1.26
N VAL A 80 8.09 -15.73 1.83
CA VAL A 80 7.20 -14.98 2.73
C VAL A 80 7.88 -14.75 4.09
N GLN A 81 8.72 -15.68 4.55
CA GLN A 81 9.41 -15.58 5.83
C GLN A 81 10.48 -14.48 5.86
N GLU A 82 11.03 -14.13 4.69
CA GLU A 82 12.00 -13.04 4.54
C GLU A 82 11.36 -11.65 4.47
N ILE A 83 10.03 -11.56 4.33
CA ILE A 83 9.32 -10.28 4.18
C ILE A 83 8.97 -9.73 5.55
N GLU A 84 9.53 -8.57 5.87
CA GLU A 84 9.18 -7.86 7.07
C GLU A 84 7.87 -7.08 6.94
N ILE A 85 7.18 -6.89 8.08
CA ILE A 85 6.12 -5.89 8.18
C ILE A 85 6.70 -4.51 7.83
N SER A 86 6.03 -3.78 6.94
CA SER A 86 6.43 -2.44 6.52
C SER A 86 6.80 -1.54 7.71
N GLY A 87 7.96 -0.89 7.64
CA GLY A 87 8.41 0.08 8.65
C GLY A 87 7.40 1.20 8.90
N ILE A 88 6.65 1.61 7.87
CA ILE A 88 5.55 2.58 7.97
C ILE A 88 4.47 2.07 8.92
N ARG A 89 4.09 0.80 8.78
CA ARG A 89 3.04 0.18 9.62
C ARG A 89 3.54 -0.09 11.03
N LYS A 90 4.79 -0.56 11.18
CA LYS A 90 5.43 -0.71 12.49
C LYS A 90 5.39 0.61 13.27
N PHE A 91 5.81 1.71 12.64
CA PHE A 91 5.77 3.04 13.25
C PHE A 91 4.35 3.52 13.54
N SER A 92 3.43 3.44 12.56
CA SER A 92 2.03 3.86 12.73
C SER A 92 1.33 3.13 13.89
N ASN A 93 1.54 1.82 14.04
CA ASN A 93 0.99 1.05 15.16
C ASN A 93 1.58 1.50 16.51
N MET A 94 2.87 1.84 16.55
CA MET A 94 3.55 2.27 17.77
C MET A 94 2.98 3.59 18.32
N VAL A 95 2.61 4.51 17.44
CA VAL A 95 2.14 5.85 17.83
C VAL A 95 0.62 5.99 17.88
N ALA A 96 -0.13 4.94 17.54
CA ALA A 96 -1.60 4.98 17.45
C ALA A 96 -2.32 5.35 18.76
N GLY A 97 -1.69 5.12 19.92
CA GLY A 97 -2.25 5.43 21.23
C GLY A 97 -1.98 6.86 21.74
N ILE A 98 -1.28 7.70 20.97
CA ILE A 98 -0.92 9.06 21.41
C ILE A 98 -2.07 10.03 21.10
N GLU A 99 -2.71 10.57 22.14
CA GLU A 99 -3.79 11.54 22.00
C GLU A 99 -3.30 12.92 21.52
N ASP A 100 -4.12 13.60 20.71
CA ASP A 100 -3.84 14.92 20.12
C ASP A 100 -2.58 14.94 19.22
N MET A 101 -2.34 13.83 18.54
CA MET A 101 -1.24 13.69 17.58
C MET A 101 -1.59 14.34 16.23
N VAL A 102 -0.68 15.17 15.74
CA VAL A 102 -0.68 15.62 14.33
C VAL A 102 0.05 14.57 13.51
N SER A 103 -0.61 14.00 12.49
CA SER A 103 -0.05 12.92 11.68
C SER A 103 0.29 13.38 10.27
N PHE A 104 1.59 13.41 9.96
CA PHE A 104 2.12 13.62 8.61
C PHE A 104 2.51 12.29 7.95
N THR A 105 1.89 11.18 8.37
CA THR A 105 2.22 9.83 7.88
C THR A 105 1.32 9.35 6.74
N ILE A 106 0.25 10.09 6.44
CA ILE A 106 -0.84 9.68 5.55
C ILE A 106 -0.35 9.56 4.09
N GLY A 107 -0.60 8.41 3.46
CA GLY A 107 -0.24 8.13 2.06
C GLY A 107 -1.39 8.30 1.05
N GLN A 108 -2.40 9.07 1.41
CA GLN A 108 -3.63 9.27 0.63
C GLN A 108 -4.06 10.73 0.68
N PRO A 109 -4.83 11.19 -0.32
CA PRO A 109 -5.46 12.50 -0.26
C PRO A 109 -6.36 12.68 0.96
N ASP A 110 -6.41 13.90 1.50
CA ASP A 110 -7.38 14.34 2.53
C ASP A 110 -8.70 14.82 1.93
N PHE A 111 -8.73 15.10 0.62
CA PHE A 111 -9.93 15.42 -0.11
C PHE A 111 -10.90 14.24 -0.16
N LYS A 112 -12.20 14.52 -0.18
CA LYS A 112 -13.22 13.50 -0.48
C LYS A 112 -13.17 13.17 -1.98
N THR A 113 -13.59 11.96 -2.34
CA THR A 113 -13.90 11.64 -3.75
C THR A 113 -14.89 12.68 -4.30
N PRO A 114 -14.67 13.23 -5.52
CA PRO A 114 -15.57 14.19 -6.16
C PRO A 114 -17.03 13.72 -6.17
N GLU A 115 -17.97 14.66 -6.05
CA GLU A 115 -19.39 14.32 -5.91
C GLU A 115 -19.93 13.55 -7.12
N HIS A 116 -19.63 14.01 -8.33
CA HIS A 116 -20.08 13.36 -9.57
C HIS A 116 -19.60 11.90 -9.67
N VAL A 117 -18.36 11.62 -9.27
CA VAL A 117 -17.80 10.25 -9.18
C VAL A 117 -18.54 9.40 -8.16
N LYS A 118 -18.84 9.93 -6.96
CA LYS A 118 -19.62 9.20 -5.95
C LYS A 118 -21.02 8.88 -6.47
N GLN A 119 -21.67 9.83 -7.13
CA GLN A 119 -22.99 9.64 -7.73
C GLN A 119 -22.96 8.57 -8.83
N ALA A 120 -21.91 8.49 -9.65
CA ALA A 120 -21.76 7.40 -10.62
C ALA A 120 -21.65 6.02 -9.95
N GLY A 121 -20.94 5.92 -8.82
CA GLY A 121 -20.89 4.70 -8.02
C GLY A 121 -22.26 4.33 -7.40
N ILE A 122 -23.01 5.31 -6.89
CA ILE A 122 -24.36 5.11 -6.36
C ILE A 122 -25.31 4.62 -7.46
N ARG A 123 -25.32 5.30 -8.62
CA ARG A 123 -26.13 4.89 -9.78
C ARG A 123 -25.81 3.47 -10.22
N ALA A 124 -24.53 3.08 -10.24
CA ALA A 124 -24.13 1.73 -10.59
C ALA A 124 -24.72 0.67 -9.63
N ILE A 125 -24.88 0.99 -8.35
CA ILE A 125 -25.56 0.13 -7.37
C ILE A 125 -27.05 0.06 -7.68
N GLU A 126 -27.70 1.21 -7.88
CA GLU A 126 -29.14 1.30 -8.17
C GLU A 126 -29.52 0.57 -9.48
N GLU A 127 -28.66 0.63 -10.49
CA GLU A 127 -28.79 -0.06 -11.78
C GLU A 127 -28.39 -1.55 -11.74
N ASN A 128 -28.04 -2.10 -10.57
CA ASN A 128 -27.56 -3.48 -10.41
C ASN A 128 -26.35 -3.83 -11.29
N ARG A 129 -25.39 -2.91 -11.45
CA ARG A 129 -24.08 -3.17 -12.08
C ARG A 129 -23.17 -3.96 -11.14
N THR A 130 -23.61 -5.13 -10.69
CA THR A 130 -23.02 -5.93 -9.62
C THR A 130 -22.53 -7.31 -10.08
N ILE A 131 -22.49 -7.56 -11.39
CA ILE A 131 -21.98 -8.79 -11.99
C ILE A 131 -20.50 -8.64 -12.40
N TYR A 132 -19.85 -9.77 -12.69
CA TYR A 132 -18.51 -9.77 -13.27
C TYR A 132 -18.46 -8.99 -14.58
N THR A 133 -17.41 -8.19 -14.76
CA THR A 133 -17.04 -7.63 -16.05
C THR A 133 -16.06 -8.55 -16.76
N HIS A 134 -15.65 -8.18 -17.98
CA HIS A 134 -14.49 -8.79 -18.60
C HIS A 134 -13.27 -8.75 -17.65
N ASN A 135 -12.39 -9.77 -17.69
CA ASN A 135 -11.23 -9.85 -16.78
C ASN A 135 -10.32 -8.62 -16.89
N ALA A 136 -10.13 -8.10 -18.10
CA ALA A 136 -9.37 -6.86 -18.33
C ALA A 136 -10.09 -5.57 -17.89
N GLY A 137 -11.34 -5.67 -17.43
CA GLY A 137 -12.21 -4.54 -17.11
C GLY A 137 -13.18 -4.16 -18.23
N ASP A 138 -14.17 -3.36 -17.86
CA ASP A 138 -15.17 -2.79 -18.75
C ASP A 138 -14.51 -2.03 -19.92
N LEU A 139 -14.99 -2.26 -21.14
CA LEU A 139 -14.39 -1.68 -22.33
C LEU A 139 -14.54 -0.15 -22.38
N ALA A 140 -15.66 0.40 -21.90
CA ALA A 140 -15.84 1.85 -21.85
C ALA A 140 -14.82 2.49 -20.90
N LEU A 141 -14.55 1.85 -19.76
CA LEU A 141 -13.51 2.31 -18.84
C LEU A 141 -12.11 2.21 -19.46
N ARG A 142 -11.78 1.11 -20.15
CA ARG A 142 -10.49 0.98 -20.84
C ARG A 142 -10.30 2.05 -21.93
N LYS A 143 -11.37 2.38 -22.67
CA LYS A 143 -11.38 3.48 -23.65
C LYS A 143 -11.13 4.83 -22.98
N ALA A 144 -11.82 5.11 -21.88
CA ALA A 144 -11.61 6.33 -21.11
C ALA A 144 -10.18 6.43 -20.55
N ALA A 145 -9.61 5.32 -20.06
CA ALA A 145 -8.24 5.27 -19.56
C ALA A 145 -7.20 5.51 -20.68
N ALA A 146 -7.37 4.89 -21.86
CA ALA A 146 -6.52 5.15 -23.02
C ALA A 146 -6.63 6.61 -23.49
N GLN A 147 -7.84 7.17 -23.52
CA GLN A 147 -8.05 8.57 -23.88
C GLN A 147 -7.44 9.52 -22.85
N PHE A 148 -7.54 9.21 -21.56
CA PHE A 148 -6.94 10.00 -20.48
C PHE A 148 -5.43 10.12 -20.67
N VAL A 149 -4.71 9.00 -20.84
CA VAL A 149 -3.24 9.04 -21.03
C VAL A 149 -2.84 9.63 -22.38
N LYS A 150 -3.70 9.53 -23.40
CA LYS A 150 -3.50 10.23 -24.68
C LYS A 150 -3.59 11.75 -24.51
N THR A 151 -4.62 12.24 -23.85
CA THR A 151 -4.82 13.67 -23.63
C THR A 151 -3.77 14.25 -22.69
N LYS A 152 -3.48 13.58 -21.56
CA LYS A 152 -2.61 14.10 -20.50
C LYS A 152 -1.12 13.92 -20.80
N TYR A 153 -0.73 12.79 -21.40
CA TYR A 153 0.67 12.38 -21.52
C TYR A 153 1.10 12.04 -22.96
N ASN A 154 0.21 12.23 -23.94
CA ASN A 154 0.42 11.89 -25.35
C ASN A 154 0.74 10.40 -25.61
N LEU A 155 0.28 9.50 -24.74
CA LEU A 155 0.45 8.06 -24.92
C LEU A 155 -0.72 7.44 -25.70
N SER A 156 -0.42 6.55 -26.65
CA SER A 156 -1.43 5.87 -27.46
C SER A 156 -1.43 4.37 -27.18
N TYR A 157 -2.54 3.85 -26.68
CA TYR A 157 -2.76 2.43 -26.41
C TYR A 157 -4.11 1.99 -26.99
N LYS A 158 -4.17 0.76 -27.51
CA LYS A 158 -5.42 0.11 -27.94
C LYS A 158 -6.22 -0.37 -26.72
N PRO A 159 -7.40 0.18 -26.43
CA PRO A 159 -8.21 -0.20 -25.27
C PRO A 159 -8.50 -1.71 -25.20
N GLU A 160 -8.67 -2.34 -26.35
CA GLU A 160 -9.04 -3.75 -26.49
C GLU A 160 -7.92 -4.71 -26.04
N THR A 161 -6.66 -4.34 -26.29
CA THR A 161 -5.52 -5.27 -26.19
C THR A 161 -4.35 -4.78 -25.34
N GLU A 162 -4.31 -3.49 -24.97
CA GLU A 162 -3.15 -2.85 -24.33
C GLU A 162 -3.47 -2.20 -22.98
N VAL A 163 -4.69 -2.34 -22.48
CA VAL A 163 -5.15 -1.74 -21.21
C VAL A 163 -5.82 -2.80 -20.33
N ILE A 164 -5.40 -2.90 -19.06
CA ILE A 164 -6.03 -3.74 -18.04
C ILE A 164 -6.44 -2.86 -16.86
N VAL A 165 -7.70 -2.97 -16.44
CA VAL A 165 -8.21 -2.40 -15.19
C VAL A 165 -7.91 -3.35 -14.03
N THR A 166 -7.30 -2.83 -12.97
CA THR A 166 -6.77 -3.60 -11.83
C THR A 166 -7.39 -3.13 -10.52
N ILE A 167 -7.23 -3.91 -9.44
CA ILE A 167 -7.73 -3.56 -8.09
C ILE A 167 -6.79 -2.57 -7.36
N GLY A 168 -6.51 -1.47 -8.05
CA GLY A 168 -5.57 -0.44 -7.65
C GLY A 168 -4.15 -0.68 -8.17
N ALA A 169 -3.37 0.40 -8.27
CA ALA A 169 -2.01 0.38 -8.82
C ALA A 169 -1.06 -0.62 -8.14
N SER A 170 -1.22 -0.88 -6.83
CA SER A 170 -0.40 -1.88 -6.13
C SER A 170 -0.58 -3.30 -6.66
N GLU A 171 -1.80 -3.68 -7.05
CA GLU A 171 -2.04 -4.99 -7.69
C GLU A 171 -1.52 -4.99 -9.13
N ALA A 172 -1.66 -3.87 -9.85
CA ALA A 172 -1.07 -3.68 -11.18
C ALA A 172 0.45 -3.91 -11.18
N ILE A 173 1.15 -3.40 -10.16
CA ILE A 173 2.58 -3.66 -9.95
C ILE A 173 2.84 -5.15 -9.69
N ASP A 174 2.10 -5.76 -8.74
CA ASP A 174 2.28 -7.17 -8.37
C ASP A 174 2.10 -8.12 -9.57
N ILE A 175 1.00 -7.98 -10.32
CA ILE A 175 0.75 -8.84 -11.49
C ILE A 175 1.78 -8.60 -12.61
N THR A 176 2.28 -7.36 -12.76
CA THR A 176 3.33 -7.05 -13.74
C THR A 176 4.64 -7.75 -13.36
N LEU A 177 5.06 -7.62 -12.10
CA LEU A 177 6.29 -8.26 -11.62
C LEU A 177 6.21 -9.78 -11.70
N ARG A 178 5.08 -10.39 -11.31
CA ARG A 178 4.84 -11.84 -11.48
C ARG A 178 4.85 -12.29 -12.94
N THR A 179 4.58 -11.39 -13.88
CA THR A 179 4.59 -11.70 -15.32
C THR A 179 6.00 -11.67 -15.89
N VAL A 180 6.84 -10.71 -15.49
CA VAL A 180 8.14 -10.45 -16.14
C VAL A 180 9.33 -11.05 -15.39
N LEU A 181 9.18 -11.36 -14.10
CA LEU A 181 10.26 -11.86 -13.26
C LEU A 181 10.31 -13.38 -13.21
N THR A 182 11.53 -13.88 -13.09
CA THR A 182 11.84 -15.28 -12.78
C THR A 182 12.77 -15.32 -11.57
N PRO A 183 12.88 -16.46 -10.86
CA PRO A 183 13.82 -16.58 -9.75
C PRO A 183 15.25 -16.19 -10.15
N GLY A 184 15.91 -15.39 -9.31
CA GLY A 184 17.26 -14.87 -9.56
C GLY A 184 17.33 -13.63 -10.47
N SER A 185 16.23 -13.23 -11.11
CA SER A 185 16.19 -11.94 -11.85
C SER A 185 16.46 -10.77 -10.91
N GLU A 186 17.22 -9.79 -11.38
CA GLU A 186 17.47 -8.54 -10.64
C GLU A 186 16.49 -7.45 -11.09
N VAL A 187 15.98 -6.70 -10.11
CA VAL A 187 15.12 -5.53 -10.34
C VAL A 187 15.79 -4.32 -9.75
N ILE A 188 16.09 -3.32 -10.59
CA ILE A 188 16.70 -2.06 -10.14
C ILE A 188 15.62 -1.10 -9.66
N LEU A 189 15.84 -0.48 -8.51
CA LEU A 189 14.95 0.53 -7.92
C LEU A 189 15.76 1.63 -7.23
N PRO A 190 15.27 2.90 -7.22
CA PRO A 190 15.92 3.95 -6.46
C PRO A 190 15.90 3.66 -4.96
N GLY A 191 16.86 4.20 -4.23
CA GLY A 191 16.91 4.18 -2.76
C GLY A 191 17.10 5.60 -2.25
N PRO A 192 16.14 6.16 -1.47
CA PRO A 192 14.94 5.55 -0.90
C PRO A 192 13.73 5.51 -1.85
N VAL A 193 12.79 4.58 -1.58
CA VAL A 193 11.60 4.36 -2.39
C VAL A 193 10.46 3.69 -1.60
N TYR A 194 9.24 3.73 -2.14
CA TYR A 194 8.06 3.09 -1.57
C TYR A 194 8.32 1.60 -1.24
N PRO A 195 8.14 1.18 0.03
CA PRO A 195 8.51 -0.16 0.47
C PRO A 195 7.63 -1.30 -0.07
N GLY A 196 6.59 -1.00 -0.86
CA GLY A 196 5.72 -2.04 -1.42
C GLY A 196 6.32 -2.78 -2.61
N TYR A 197 7.36 -2.24 -3.26
CA TYR A 197 7.99 -2.90 -4.42
C TYR A 197 8.81 -4.13 -4.00
N GLU A 198 9.66 -4.00 -2.98
CA GLU A 198 10.59 -5.06 -2.57
C GLU A 198 9.89 -6.39 -2.20
N PRO A 199 8.82 -6.40 -1.38
CA PRO A 199 8.09 -7.63 -1.10
C PRO A 199 7.55 -8.32 -2.36
N ALA A 200 7.01 -7.56 -3.32
CA ALA A 200 6.50 -8.13 -4.57
C ALA A 200 7.61 -8.75 -5.43
N ILE A 201 8.79 -8.13 -5.46
CA ILE A 201 9.99 -8.67 -6.13
C ILE A 201 10.43 -9.98 -5.44
N ARG A 202 10.59 -9.97 -4.11
CA ARG A 202 11.06 -11.14 -3.35
C ARG A 202 10.09 -12.32 -3.42
N LEU A 203 8.78 -12.07 -3.43
CA LEU A 203 7.77 -13.13 -3.61
C LEU A 203 7.89 -13.86 -4.95
N CYS A 204 8.48 -13.23 -5.97
CA CYS A 204 8.78 -13.85 -7.27
C CYS A 204 10.12 -14.62 -7.26
N GLY A 205 10.84 -14.67 -6.14
CA GLY A 205 12.19 -15.22 -6.05
C GLY A 205 13.26 -14.33 -6.70
N ALA A 206 12.92 -13.07 -7.03
CA ALA A 206 13.81 -12.10 -7.65
C ALA A 206 14.55 -11.24 -6.60
N VAL A 207 15.60 -10.55 -7.04
CA VAL A 207 16.52 -9.78 -6.18
C VAL A 207 16.31 -8.28 -6.37
N PRO A 208 15.88 -7.53 -5.34
CA PRO A 208 15.80 -6.08 -5.39
C PRO A 208 17.21 -5.44 -5.28
N VAL A 209 17.60 -4.69 -6.31
CA VAL A 209 18.87 -3.94 -6.38
C VAL A 209 18.58 -2.46 -6.14
N HIS A 210 18.76 -2.02 -4.90
CA HIS A 210 18.59 -0.61 -4.52
C HIS A 210 19.80 0.23 -4.95
N VAL A 211 19.56 1.26 -5.73
CA VAL A 211 20.56 2.23 -6.18
C VAL A 211 20.52 3.48 -5.30
N ASP A 212 21.65 3.86 -4.74
CA ASP A 212 21.76 5.05 -3.90
C ASP A 212 21.59 6.33 -4.73
N THR A 213 20.52 7.08 -4.49
CA THR A 213 20.24 8.33 -5.21
C THR A 213 20.50 9.58 -4.37
N ARG A 214 21.03 9.45 -3.15
CA ARG A 214 21.26 10.57 -2.22
C ARG A 214 22.15 11.66 -2.80
N ALA A 215 23.21 11.27 -3.51
CA ALA A 215 24.15 12.20 -4.14
C ALA A 215 23.56 12.94 -5.36
N ASN A 216 22.41 12.51 -5.86
CA ASN A 216 21.81 13.02 -7.08
C ASN A 216 20.39 13.57 -6.87
N ARG A 217 20.18 14.26 -5.73
CA ARG A 217 18.88 14.84 -5.35
C ARG A 217 17.74 13.81 -5.40
N PHE A 218 18.06 12.56 -5.10
CA PHE A 218 17.15 11.41 -5.15
C PHE A 218 16.59 11.01 -6.52
N LYS A 219 17.15 11.53 -7.61
CA LYS A 219 16.81 11.11 -8.97
C LYS A 219 17.64 9.89 -9.37
N LEU A 220 16.99 8.85 -9.90
CA LEU A 220 17.64 7.71 -10.52
C LEU A 220 17.99 8.06 -11.97
N THR A 221 19.25 8.39 -12.24
CA THR A 221 19.73 8.78 -13.57
C THR A 221 20.19 7.59 -14.40
N ALA A 222 20.34 7.82 -15.71
CA ALA A 222 20.90 6.83 -16.63
C ALA A 222 22.30 6.34 -16.18
N ASP A 223 23.17 7.22 -15.69
CA ASP A 223 24.50 6.81 -15.22
C ASP A 223 24.47 5.87 -14.00
N LEU A 224 23.59 6.17 -13.04
CA LEU A 224 23.39 5.30 -11.88
C LEU A 224 22.80 3.95 -12.29
N ILE A 225 21.85 3.94 -13.24
CA ILE A 225 21.31 2.70 -13.81
C ILE A 225 22.41 1.91 -14.54
N ARG A 226 23.23 2.57 -15.37
CA ARG A 226 24.30 1.94 -16.13
C ARG A 226 25.27 1.18 -15.24
N GLN A 227 25.60 1.74 -14.07
CA GLN A 227 26.48 1.13 -13.08
C GLN A 227 25.84 -0.07 -12.37
N ALA A 228 24.51 -0.10 -12.26
CA ALA A 228 23.77 -1.14 -11.57
C ALA A 228 23.33 -2.30 -12.49
N ILE A 229 23.35 -2.12 -13.82
CA ILE A 229 22.99 -3.18 -14.76
C ILE A 229 23.99 -4.34 -14.69
N THR A 230 23.46 -5.53 -14.58
CA THR A 230 24.17 -6.81 -14.69
C THR A 230 23.52 -7.69 -15.77
N ALA A 231 24.10 -8.87 -16.04
CA ALA A 231 23.48 -9.87 -16.90
C ALA A 231 22.14 -10.42 -16.36
N ASN A 232 21.86 -10.27 -15.06
CA ASN A 232 20.62 -10.73 -14.42
C ASN A 232 19.54 -9.64 -14.37
N THR A 233 19.86 -8.39 -14.71
CA THR A 233 18.91 -7.28 -14.67
C THR A 233 17.76 -7.53 -15.64
N LYS A 234 16.54 -7.61 -15.10
CA LYS A 234 15.33 -7.93 -15.87
C LYS A 234 14.35 -6.77 -15.95
N CYS A 235 14.31 -5.93 -14.91
CA CYS A 235 13.35 -4.85 -14.81
C CYS A 235 13.95 -3.66 -14.05
N ILE A 236 13.55 -2.44 -14.41
CA ILE A 236 13.84 -1.22 -13.67
C ILE A 236 12.51 -0.59 -13.27
N ILE A 237 12.35 -0.29 -11.98
CA ILE A 237 11.17 0.42 -11.47
C ILE A 237 11.49 1.91 -11.39
N LEU A 238 10.68 2.72 -12.07
CA LEU A 238 10.77 4.17 -12.08
C LEU A 238 9.50 4.78 -11.49
N PRO A 239 9.50 5.15 -10.19
CA PRO A 239 8.39 5.86 -9.57
C PRO A 239 8.61 7.38 -9.65
N TYR A 240 7.89 8.06 -10.53
CA TYR A 240 7.98 9.52 -10.69
C TYR A 240 6.59 10.13 -11.01
N PRO A 241 6.13 11.14 -10.26
CA PRO A 241 6.70 11.66 -9.00
C PRO A 241 6.83 10.62 -7.89
N SER A 242 7.93 10.68 -7.13
CA SER A 242 8.34 9.63 -6.20
C SER A 242 7.66 9.71 -4.82
N ASN A 243 7.34 8.55 -4.25
CA ASN A 243 7.16 8.35 -2.82
C ASN A 243 8.40 7.61 -2.31
N PRO A 244 9.22 8.18 -1.40
CA PRO A 244 8.87 9.25 -0.44
C PRO A 244 9.30 10.67 -0.81
N THR A 245 10.07 10.87 -1.87
CA THR A 245 10.85 12.11 -2.03
C THR A 245 10.08 13.28 -2.62
N GLY A 246 8.98 13.01 -3.33
CA GLY A 246 8.26 14.00 -4.12
C GLY A 246 9.03 14.48 -5.35
N VAL A 247 10.20 13.91 -5.64
CA VAL A 247 11.02 14.28 -6.79
C VAL A 247 10.43 13.64 -8.06
N THR A 248 10.49 14.37 -9.17
CA THR A 248 10.11 13.87 -10.50
C THR A 248 11.34 13.73 -11.41
N LEU A 249 11.16 13.09 -12.57
CA LEU A 249 12.15 13.03 -13.63
C LEU A 249 11.72 13.96 -14.77
N GLU A 250 12.67 14.74 -15.27
CA GLU A 250 12.47 15.66 -16.38
C GLU A 250 12.55 14.92 -17.71
N LYS A 251 12.00 15.53 -18.76
CA LYS A 251 11.95 14.94 -20.10
C LYS A 251 13.33 14.49 -20.61
N ALA A 252 14.36 15.31 -20.40
CA ALA A 252 15.72 14.99 -20.81
C ALA A 252 16.28 13.78 -20.05
N GLU A 253 16.07 13.72 -18.73
CA GLU A 253 16.50 12.60 -17.89
C GLU A 253 15.80 11.29 -18.30
N LEU A 254 14.50 11.34 -18.63
CA LEU A 254 13.75 10.19 -19.13
C LEU A 254 14.25 9.72 -20.50
N GLN A 255 14.60 10.65 -21.39
CA GLN A 255 15.17 10.33 -22.70
C GLN A 255 16.54 9.64 -22.55
N GLU A 256 17.41 10.13 -21.66
CA GLU A 256 18.71 9.49 -21.38
C GLU A 256 18.55 8.06 -20.86
N ILE A 257 17.58 7.82 -19.96
CA ILE A 257 17.26 6.47 -19.47
C ILE A 257 16.71 5.61 -20.62
N ALA A 258 15.81 6.15 -21.43
CA ALA A 258 15.25 5.43 -22.57
C ALA A 258 16.34 5.01 -23.57
N ASP A 259 17.28 5.89 -23.87
CA ASP A 259 18.39 5.62 -24.82
C ASP A 259 19.39 4.62 -24.25
N LEU A 260 19.62 4.62 -22.94
CA LEU A 260 20.42 3.58 -22.29
C LEU A 260 19.80 2.18 -22.44
N ILE A 261 18.47 2.08 -22.32
CA ILE A 261 17.73 0.81 -22.24
C ILE A 261 17.25 0.33 -23.62
N ARG A 262 17.17 1.21 -24.61
CA ARG A 262 16.79 0.85 -25.98
C ARG A 262 17.65 -0.30 -26.51
N GLY A 263 16.97 -1.34 -27.03
CA GLY A 263 17.60 -2.53 -27.59
C GLY A 263 18.19 -3.50 -26.57
N ARG A 264 17.97 -3.29 -25.26
CA ARG A 264 18.31 -4.26 -24.20
C ARG A 264 17.07 -5.04 -23.78
N ASP A 265 17.26 -6.27 -23.31
CA ASP A 265 16.18 -7.13 -22.82
C ASP A 265 15.78 -6.79 -21.37
N ILE A 266 15.53 -5.50 -21.08
CA ILE A 266 15.24 -4.97 -19.74
C ILE A 266 13.90 -4.21 -19.77
N PHE A 267 12.94 -4.66 -18.98
CA PHE A 267 11.66 -3.96 -18.86
C PHE A 267 11.79 -2.67 -18.03
N ILE A 268 10.96 -1.67 -18.36
CA ILE A 268 10.70 -0.52 -17.49
C ILE A 268 9.30 -0.68 -16.89
N LEU A 269 9.19 -0.66 -15.56
CA LEU A 269 7.93 -0.45 -14.87
C LEU A 269 7.88 1.01 -14.41
N ALA A 270 7.09 1.82 -15.13
CA ALA A 270 6.88 3.22 -14.80
C ALA A 270 5.67 3.35 -13.87
N ASP A 271 5.91 3.61 -12.58
CA ASP A 271 4.84 3.90 -11.62
C ASP A 271 4.53 5.40 -11.63
N GLU A 272 3.51 5.75 -12.40
CA GLU A 272 3.10 7.12 -12.67
C GLU A 272 1.82 7.49 -11.91
N ILE A 273 1.52 6.79 -10.80
CA ILE A 273 0.29 7.00 -10.01
C ILE A 273 0.12 8.45 -9.46
N TYR A 274 1.21 9.21 -9.41
CA TYR A 274 1.26 10.61 -8.98
C TYR A 274 1.36 11.62 -10.13
N SER A 275 1.26 11.20 -11.40
CA SER A 275 1.50 12.03 -12.59
C SER A 275 0.73 13.36 -12.60
N GLU A 276 -0.56 13.36 -12.25
CA GLU A 276 -1.38 14.58 -12.16
C GLU A 276 -0.98 15.54 -11.03
N LEU A 277 -0.24 15.04 -10.03
CA LEU A 277 0.28 15.82 -8.91
C LEU A 277 1.74 16.21 -9.16
N THR A 278 2.05 16.69 -10.37
CA THR A 278 3.37 17.25 -10.73
C THR A 278 3.29 18.77 -10.74
N TYR A 279 4.12 19.45 -9.96
CA TYR A 279 4.14 20.90 -9.77
C TYR A 279 5.19 21.58 -10.65
N ASN A 280 4.93 22.81 -11.09
CA ASN A 280 5.85 23.64 -11.89
C ASN A 280 6.33 23.07 -13.25
N LEU A 281 6.07 21.78 -13.52
CA LEU A 281 6.44 21.06 -14.73
C LEU A 281 5.24 20.27 -15.25
N GLN A 282 5.30 19.88 -16.52
CA GLN A 282 4.41 18.88 -17.08
C GLN A 282 5.03 17.49 -16.91
N HIS A 283 4.23 16.52 -16.46
CA HIS A 283 4.65 15.13 -16.38
C HIS A 283 4.91 14.58 -17.79
N ALA A 284 6.08 13.96 -17.99
CA ALA A 284 6.41 13.22 -19.20
C ALA A 284 6.53 11.74 -18.84
N SER A 285 5.94 10.86 -19.65
CA SER A 285 6.10 9.42 -19.46
C SER A 285 7.28 8.88 -20.26
N ILE A 286 8.07 7.98 -19.68
CA ILE A 286 9.13 7.25 -20.39
C ILE A 286 8.59 6.40 -21.55
N ALA A 287 7.32 5.99 -21.49
CA ALA A 287 6.67 5.26 -22.57
C ALA A 287 6.58 6.05 -23.87
N SER A 288 6.67 7.39 -23.83
CA SER A 288 6.76 8.24 -25.03
C SER A 288 8.08 8.07 -25.78
N PHE A 289 9.12 7.56 -25.11
CA PHE A 289 10.45 7.34 -25.68
C PHE A 289 10.76 5.86 -25.89
N LEU A 290 10.16 4.98 -25.07
CA LEU A 290 10.49 3.56 -25.01
C LEU A 290 9.22 2.67 -24.91
N PRO A 291 8.25 2.79 -25.83
CA PRO A 291 6.95 2.15 -25.71
C PRO A 291 7.02 0.60 -25.73
N GLU A 292 8.00 0.01 -26.41
CA GLU A 292 8.06 -1.44 -26.69
C GLU A 292 8.38 -2.29 -25.45
N GLN A 293 8.98 -1.69 -24.43
CA GLN A 293 9.46 -2.36 -23.20
C GLN A 293 9.03 -1.66 -21.91
N THR A 294 8.14 -0.65 -22.01
CA THR A 294 7.60 0.06 -20.85
C THR A 294 6.21 -0.46 -20.48
N ILE A 295 6.03 -0.79 -19.21
CA ILE A 295 4.75 -1.02 -18.56
C ILE A 295 4.43 0.20 -17.71
N VAL A 296 3.39 0.95 -18.07
CA VAL A 296 2.94 2.11 -17.30
C VAL A 296 1.88 1.67 -16.32
N ILE A 297 2.09 2.00 -15.04
CA ILE A 297 1.13 1.83 -13.97
C ILE A 297 0.53 3.20 -13.63
N ASN A 298 -0.79 3.30 -13.65
CA ASN A 298 -1.51 4.51 -13.24
C ASN A 298 -2.81 4.14 -12.51
N GLY A 299 -3.62 5.13 -12.13
CA GLY A 299 -4.89 4.92 -11.45
C GLY A 299 -5.53 6.21 -10.94
N VAL A 300 -6.75 6.08 -10.43
CA VAL A 300 -7.56 7.23 -9.96
C VAL A 300 -7.37 7.55 -8.48
N SER A 301 -6.52 6.78 -7.79
CA SER A 301 -6.39 6.87 -6.33
C SER A 301 -5.85 8.22 -5.83
N LYS A 302 -4.97 8.87 -6.60
CA LYS A 302 -4.31 10.14 -6.22
C LYS A 302 -4.87 11.30 -7.03
N SER A 303 -5.05 11.12 -8.34
CA SER A 303 -5.58 12.11 -9.26
C SER A 303 -7.04 12.50 -8.98
N HIS A 304 -7.87 11.56 -8.51
CA HIS A 304 -9.32 11.79 -8.30
C HIS A 304 -9.78 11.50 -6.86
N SER A 305 -8.83 11.39 -5.91
CA SER A 305 -9.12 11.01 -4.52
C SER A 305 -9.99 9.75 -4.36
N MET A 306 -9.63 8.70 -5.10
CA MET A 306 -10.38 7.43 -5.13
C MET A 306 -9.65 6.27 -4.43
N THR A 307 -8.94 6.51 -3.33
CA THR A 307 -8.08 5.49 -2.69
C THR A 307 -8.80 4.22 -2.26
N GLY A 308 -9.99 4.36 -1.68
CA GLY A 308 -10.84 3.24 -1.23
C GLY A 308 -11.60 2.52 -2.34
N TRP A 309 -11.67 3.07 -3.55
CA TRP A 309 -12.39 2.48 -4.69
C TRP A 309 -11.60 1.39 -5.41
N ARG A 310 -10.29 1.32 -5.15
CA ARG A 310 -9.42 0.24 -5.64
C ARG A 310 -9.45 0.09 -7.16
N ILE A 311 -9.18 1.17 -7.89
CA ILE A 311 -9.01 1.15 -9.35
C ILE A 311 -7.60 1.60 -9.74
N GLY A 312 -6.94 0.79 -10.55
CA GLY A 312 -5.66 1.07 -11.21
C GLY A 312 -5.68 0.60 -12.65
N PHE A 313 -4.61 0.89 -13.37
CA PHE A 313 -4.46 0.52 -14.78
C PHE A 313 -3.04 0.04 -15.07
N VAL A 314 -2.95 -0.97 -15.93
CA VAL A 314 -1.73 -1.34 -16.65
C VAL A 314 -1.89 -0.91 -18.10
N PHE A 315 -0.91 -0.18 -18.63
CA PHE A 315 -0.76 0.08 -20.06
C PHE A 315 0.54 -0.54 -20.54
N ALA A 316 0.46 -1.44 -21.52
CA ALA A 316 1.64 -2.12 -22.07
C ALA A 316 1.36 -2.64 -23.49
N PRO A 317 2.40 -2.92 -24.29
CA PRO A 317 2.25 -3.50 -25.61
C PRO A 317 1.42 -4.78 -25.60
N GLU A 318 0.61 -4.98 -26.63
CA GLU A 318 -0.33 -6.12 -26.73
C GLU A 318 0.34 -7.49 -26.48
N TRP A 319 1.56 -7.67 -26.99
CA TRP A 319 2.30 -8.92 -26.84
C TRP A 319 2.61 -9.25 -25.37
N LEU A 320 2.75 -8.24 -24.50
CA LEU A 320 2.99 -8.40 -23.07
C LEU A 320 1.67 -8.40 -22.29
N THR A 321 0.75 -7.49 -22.62
CA THR A 321 -0.54 -7.32 -21.94
C THR A 321 -1.35 -8.61 -21.89
N LYS A 322 -1.33 -9.42 -22.96
CA LYS A 322 -1.99 -10.74 -22.97
C LYS A 322 -1.46 -11.70 -21.91
N HIS A 323 -0.21 -11.56 -21.47
CA HIS A 323 0.37 -12.38 -20.40
C HIS A 323 0.09 -11.78 -19.01
N VAL A 324 0.15 -10.44 -18.88
CA VAL A 324 -0.27 -9.76 -17.65
C VAL A 324 -1.73 -10.10 -17.30
N LEU A 325 -2.61 -10.14 -18.31
CA LEU A 325 -4.01 -10.51 -18.12
C LEU A 325 -4.18 -11.96 -17.63
N LYS A 326 -3.34 -12.90 -18.08
CA LYS A 326 -3.36 -14.30 -17.58
C LYS A 326 -3.00 -14.37 -16.10
N VAL A 327 -2.05 -13.55 -15.63
CA VAL A 327 -1.72 -13.50 -14.20
C VAL A 327 -2.87 -12.83 -13.42
N HIS A 328 -3.40 -11.72 -13.94
CA HIS A 328 -4.50 -10.99 -13.33
C HIS A 328 -5.73 -11.88 -13.07
N GLN A 329 -6.22 -12.59 -14.08
CA GLN A 329 -7.47 -13.37 -13.99
C GLN A 329 -7.44 -14.50 -12.94
N TYR A 330 -6.25 -14.98 -12.55
CA TYR A 330 -6.08 -15.99 -11.50
C TYR A 330 -5.74 -15.39 -10.13
N ASN A 331 -5.45 -14.09 -10.06
CA ASN A 331 -5.32 -13.36 -8.81
C ASN A 331 -6.70 -12.81 -8.37
N VAL A 332 -7.40 -12.16 -9.30
CA VAL A 332 -8.76 -11.64 -9.11
C VAL A 332 -9.56 -11.80 -10.41
N SER A 333 -10.85 -12.10 -10.30
CA SER A 333 -11.70 -12.28 -11.49
C SER A 333 -11.76 -11.02 -12.35
N CYS A 334 -12.01 -9.86 -11.73
CA CYS A 334 -11.96 -8.53 -12.34
C CYS A 334 -11.98 -7.46 -11.24
N ALA A 335 -11.72 -6.20 -11.58
CA ALA A 335 -11.95 -5.08 -10.66
C ALA A 335 -13.44 -4.92 -10.29
N PRO A 336 -13.79 -4.37 -9.10
CA PRO A 336 -15.18 -4.18 -8.70
C PRO A 336 -15.97 -3.34 -9.71
N SER A 337 -17.03 -3.91 -10.27
CA SER A 337 -17.87 -3.31 -11.32
C SER A 337 -18.40 -1.92 -10.94
N ILE A 338 -18.85 -1.73 -9.69
CA ILE A 338 -19.31 -0.44 -9.15
C ILE A 338 -18.19 0.62 -9.21
N SER A 339 -16.97 0.22 -8.84
CA SER A 339 -15.83 1.13 -8.83
C SER A 339 -15.34 1.43 -10.25
N GLN A 340 -15.51 0.50 -11.19
CA GLN A 340 -15.24 0.76 -12.59
C GLN A 340 -16.16 1.83 -13.17
N MET A 341 -17.46 1.84 -12.82
CA MET A 341 -18.39 2.89 -13.25
C MET A 341 -18.05 4.26 -12.66
N ALA A 342 -17.65 4.31 -11.39
CA ALA A 342 -17.18 5.56 -10.78
C ALA A 342 -15.89 6.06 -11.45
N ALA A 343 -14.94 5.16 -11.76
CA ALA A 343 -13.72 5.52 -12.46
C ALA A 343 -13.96 5.96 -13.91
N LEU A 344 -15.00 5.43 -14.57
CA LEU A 344 -15.40 5.88 -15.91
C LEU A 344 -15.83 7.34 -15.87
N GLU A 345 -16.68 7.73 -14.91
CA GLU A 345 -17.05 9.13 -14.68
C GLU A 345 -15.82 10.00 -14.39
N ALA A 346 -14.93 9.52 -13.51
CA ALA A 346 -13.71 10.22 -13.14
C ALA A 346 -12.82 10.50 -14.37
N LEU A 347 -12.62 9.53 -15.26
CA LEU A 347 -11.74 9.68 -16.43
C LEU A 347 -12.39 10.38 -17.63
N THR A 348 -13.71 10.63 -17.58
CA THR A 348 -14.45 11.30 -18.66
C THR A 348 -14.86 12.70 -18.24
N ALA A 349 -15.89 12.83 -17.41
CA ALA A 349 -16.37 14.11 -16.89
C ALA A 349 -15.37 14.74 -15.90
N GLY A 350 -14.63 13.91 -15.15
CA GLY A 350 -13.68 14.33 -14.12
C GLY A 350 -12.24 14.48 -14.57
N ILE A 351 -11.93 14.51 -15.88
CA ILE A 351 -10.55 14.47 -16.40
C ILE A 351 -9.59 15.50 -15.76
N ASP A 352 -10.12 16.60 -15.24
CA ASP A 352 -9.40 17.71 -14.62
C ASP A 352 -9.68 17.89 -13.12
N ASP A 353 -10.34 16.93 -12.45
CA ASP A 353 -10.65 16.97 -11.01
C ASP A 353 -9.38 17.15 -10.14
N ALA A 354 -8.23 16.70 -10.65
CA ALA A 354 -6.94 16.84 -9.99
C ALA A 354 -6.50 18.31 -9.82
N HIS A 355 -6.95 19.23 -10.69
CA HIS A 355 -6.42 20.61 -10.74
C HIS A 355 -6.64 21.37 -9.43
N ALA A 356 -7.84 21.28 -8.85
CA ALA A 356 -8.15 21.94 -7.59
C ALA A 356 -7.31 21.37 -6.43
N MET A 357 -7.18 20.05 -6.37
CA MET A 357 -6.35 19.36 -5.36
C MET A 357 -4.87 19.72 -5.52
N LYS A 358 -4.36 19.70 -6.76
CA LYS A 358 -2.98 20.06 -7.10
C LYS A 358 -2.64 21.47 -6.63
N LYS A 359 -3.50 22.46 -6.91
CA LYS A 359 -3.29 23.86 -6.49
C LYS A 359 -3.21 24.01 -4.97
N GLU A 360 -4.08 23.30 -4.25
CA GLU A 360 -4.06 23.32 -2.79
C GLU A 360 -2.84 22.58 -2.22
N TYR A 361 -2.45 21.45 -2.80
CA TYR A 361 -1.21 20.77 -2.40
C TYR A 361 0.04 21.60 -2.70
N GLU A 362 0.07 22.35 -3.79
CA GLU A 362 1.17 23.27 -4.10
C GLU A 362 1.31 24.35 -3.03
N LYS A 363 0.20 24.97 -2.62
CA LYS A 363 0.19 25.92 -1.49
C LYS A 363 0.71 25.28 -0.20
N ARG A 364 0.25 24.07 0.12
CA ARG A 364 0.68 23.31 1.31
C ARG A 364 2.17 22.95 1.24
N ARG A 365 2.66 22.51 0.08
CA ARG A 365 4.07 22.23 -0.19
C ARG A 365 4.92 23.46 0.09
N ASP A 366 4.56 24.60 -0.50
CA ASP A 366 5.32 25.84 -0.38
C ASP A 366 5.38 26.32 1.08
N TYR A 367 4.25 26.21 1.80
CA TYR A 367 4.22 26.48 3.23
C TYR A 367 5.16 25.56 4.02
N VAL A 368 5.09 24.24 3.79
CA VAL A 368 5.95 23.27 4.48
C VAL A 368 7.41 23.52 4.19
N CYS A 369 7.78 23.73 2.92
CA CYS A 369 9.15 24.02 2.50
C CYS A 369 9.68 25.28 3.20
N LYS A 370 8.91 26.39 3.15
CA LYS A 370 9.27 27.64 3.83
C LYS A 370 9.42 27.48 5.34
N ARG A 371 8.57 26.68 5.98
CA ARG A 371 8.67 26.40 7.42
C ARG A 371 9.90 25.55 7.76
N LEU A 372 10.21 24.52 6.96
CA LEU A 372 11.41 23.71 7.15
C LEU A 372 12.68 24.58 7.00
N ASP A 373 12.72 25.49 6.02
CA ASP A 373 13.79 26.47 5.87
C ASP A 373 13.94 27.35 7.12
N GLY A 374 12.82 27.85 7.67
CA GLY A 374 12.81 28.65 8.91
C GLY A 374 13.27 27.89 10.16
N ILE A 375 13.01 26.58 10.23
CA ILE A 375 13.48 25.71 11.33
C ILE A 375 14.96 25.33 11.14
N GLY A 376 15.51 25.46 9.93
CA GLY A 376 16.85 24.99 9.59
C GLY A 376 16.92 23.48 9.27
N ILE A 377 15.80 22.87 8.87
CA ILE A 377 15.75 21.47 8.44
C ILE A 377 15.94 21.40 6.92
N GLY A 378 17.05 20.83 6.48
CA GLY A 378 17.29 20.60 5.05
C GLY A 378 16.33 19.55 4.47
N TYR A 379 15.92 19.71 3.21
CA TYR A 379 15.05 18.78 2.50
C TYR A 379 15.41 18.73 1.01
N VAL A 380 14.89 17.71 0.30
CA VAL A 380 14.83 17.75 -1.16
C VAL A 380 13.54 18.43 -1.59
N LYS A 381 13.64 19.45 -2.44
CA LYS A 381 12.47 20.17 -2.94
C LYS A 381 11.59 19.20 -3.75
N PRO A 382 10.32 19.00 -3.37
CA PRO A 382 9.44 18.10 -4.09
C PRO A 382 8.80 18.80 -5.30
N ASP A 383 8.93 18.17 -6.45
CA ASP A 383 8.33 18.61 -7.73
C ASP A 383 7.00 17.89 -8.01
N GLY A 384 6.57 16.97 -7.14
CA GLY A 384 5.29 16.29 -7.26
C GLY A 384 4.92 15.43 -6.06
N ALA A 385 3.89 14.58 -6.25
CA ALA A 385 3.22 13.81 -5.19
C ALA A 385 2.71 14.72 -4.06
N PHE A 386 2.62 14.22 -2.83
CA PHE A 386 2.27 15.04 -1.67
C PHE A 386 3.20 14.81 -0.46
N TYR A 387 4.48 14.59 -0.77
CA TYR A 387 5.50 14.29 0.23
C TYR A 387 6.66 15.28 0.15
N VAL A 388 7.27 15.56 1.29
CA VAL A 388 8.61 16.14 1.39
C VAL A 388 9.49 15.17 2.17
N PHE A 389 10.72 15.01 1.71
CA PHE A 389 11.72 14.17 2.37
C PHE A 389 12.81 15.07 2.97
N ALA A 390 12.81 15.12 4.29
CA ALA A 390 13.59 16.05 5.09
C ALA A 390 14.69 15.31 5.84
N LYS A 391 15.80 15.98 6.11
CA LYS A 391 16.94 15.45 6.86
C LYS A 391 16.64 15.49 8.35
N VAL A 392 17.02 14.45 9.07
CA VAL A 392 17.14 14.53 10.52
C VAL A 392 18.25 15.55 10.83
N PRO A 393 18.01 16.55 11.70
CA PRO A 393 19.05 17.52 12.05
C PRO A 393 20.26 16.82 12.66
N GLU A 394 21.45 17.01 12.07
CA GLU A 394 22.68 16.30 12.45
C GLU A 394 23.08 16.55 13.91
N ALA A 395 22.79 17.75 14.43
CA ALA A 395 23.05 18.15 15.81
C ALA A 395 22.40 17.20 16.83
N LEU A 396 21.28 16.54 16.47
CA LEU A 396 20.56 15.63 17.36
C LEU A 396 21.26 14.28 17.53
N LYS A 397 22.17 13.90 16.62
CA LYS A 397 22.87 12.61 16.60
C LYS A 397 21.92 11.41 16.79
N ARG A 398 20.76 11.45 16.10
CA ARG A 398 19.71 10.42 16.16
C ARG A 398 19.59 9.67 14.84
N SER A 399 19.19 8.40 14.93
CA SER A 399 18.67 7.68 13.77
C SER A 399 17.34 8.28 13.30
N SER A 400 16.97 8.01 12.05
CA SER A 400 15.66 8.40 11.49
C SER A 400 14.50 7.87 12.32
N PHE A 401 14.64 6.66 12.85
CA PHE A 401 13.63 6.00 13.67
C PHE A 401 13.49 6.67 15.04
N ASP A 402 14.61 6.88 15.74
CA ASP A 402 14.60 7.49 17.07
C ASP A 402 14.08 8.93 17.01
N PHE A 403 14.48 9.70 15.99
CA PHE A 403 13.95 11.05 15.75
C PHE A 403 12.42 11.02 15.61
N ALA A 404 11.88 10.14 14.77
CA ALA A 404 10.44 10.04 14.56
C ALA A 404 9.68 9.64 15.84
N VAL A 405 10.25 8.72 16.63
CA VAL A 405 9.67 8.29 17.92
C VAL A 405 9.71 9.41 18.95
N ASP A 406 10.84 10.11 19.09
CA ASP A 406 11.00 11.19 20.05
C ASP A 406 10.09 12.38 19.69
N LEU A 407 10.01 12.76 18.43
CA LEU A 407 9.10 13.80 17.95
C LEU A 407 7.63 13.44 18.24
N ALA A 408 7.24 12.19 18.00
CA ALA A 408 5.88 11.72 18.28
C ALA A 408 5.56 11.72 19.78
N LYS A 409 6.48 11.26 20.62
CA LYS A 409 6.26 11.19 22.08
C LYS A 409 6.31 12.56 22.76
N GLN A 410 7.27 13.40 22.39
CA GLN A 410 7.53 14.66 23.09
C GLN A 410 6.70 15.82 22.55
N GLN A 411 6.44 15.84 21.23
CA GLN A 411 5.73 16.94 20.59
C GLN A 411 4.44 16.51 19.88
N LYS A 412 4.06 15.22 19.94
CA LYS A 412 2.82 14.72 19.35
C LYS A 412 2.74 15.00 17.84
N VAL A 413 3.86 14.84 17.14
CA VAL A 413 3.94 14.93 15.68
C VAL A 413 4.49 13.63 15.11
N ALA A 414 3.72 12.95 14.27
CA ALA A 414 4.14 11.71 13.62
C ALA A 414 4.63 11.98 12.20
N VAL A 415 5.87 11.57 11.94
CA VAL A 415 6.51 11.53 10.62
C VAL A 415 6.95 10.10 10.33
N VAL A 416 7.17 9.73 9.07
CA VAL A 416 7.65 8.38 8.76
C VAL A 416 9.17 8.37 8.72
N PRO A 417 9.86 7.53 9.51
CA PRO A 417 11.31 7.45 9.48
C PRO A 417 11.80 6.99 8.11
N GLY A 418 12.86 7.60 7.61
CA GLY A 418 13.39 7.36 6.27
C GLY A 418 13.89 5.93 6.06
N SER A 419 14.38 5.28 7.14
CA SER A 419 14.72 3.84 7.16
C SER A 419 13.57 2.92 6.73
N ALA A 420 12.32 3.36 6.80
CA ALA A 420 11.16 2.61 6.30
C ALA A 420 11.07 2.55 4.76
N PHE A 421 11.91 3.30 4.03
CA PHE A 421 11.91 3.42 2.57
C PHE A 421 13.20 2.84 1.93
N SER A 422 13.90 1.95 2.64
CA SER A 422 15.23 1.37 2.38
C SER A 422 16.35 1.94 3.26
N LYS A 423 17.49 1.25 3.28
CA LYS A 423 18.70 1.67 3.99
C LYS A 423 19.21 3.06 3.58
N TYR A 424 18.94 3.49 2.35
CA TYR A 424 19.37 4.80 1.84
C TYR A 424 18.46 5.95 2.28
N GLY A 425 17.35 5.65 2.98
CA GLY A 425 16.54 6.66 3.65
C GLY A 425 17.01 6.98 5.08
N GLU A 426 18.00 6.27 5.62
CA GLU A 426 18.51 6.57 6.96
C GLU A 426 19.10 7.99 7.04
N GLY A 427 18.89 8.68 8.16
CA GLY A 427 19.19 10.11 8.32
C GLY A 427 18.14 11.06 7.70
N TRP A 428 17.04 10.53 7.17
CA TRP A 428 15.93 11.31 6.62
C TRP A 428 14.59 10.88 7.20
N PHE A 429 13.54 11.66 6.96
CA PHE A 429 12.16 11.31 7.28
C PHE A 429 11.21 11.89 6.24
N ARG A 430 10.08 11.20 6.03
CA ARG A 430 9.02 11.64 5.12
C ARG A 430 7.92 12.33 5.90
N MET A 431 7.55 13.52 5.45
CA MET A 431 6.31 14.19 5.81
C MET A 431 5.34 14.20 4.63
N SER A 432 4.10 13.78 4.88
CA SER A 432 2.99 14.01 3.97
C SER A 432 2.34 15.36 4.28
N TYR A 433 2.08 16.14 3.24
CA TYR A 433 1.26 17.35 3.32
C TYR A 433 -0.16 17.15 2.77
N ALA A 434 -0.60 15.90 2.70
CA ALA A 434 -2.00 15.55 2.47
C ALA A 434 -2.83 15.61 3.77
N CYS A 435 -2.92 16.82 4.33
CA CYS A 435 -3.69 17.16 5.51
C CYS A 435 -4.07 18.65 5.49
N SER A 436 -4.93 19.09 6.41
CA SER A 436 -5.35 20.50 6.44
C SER A 436 -4.18 21.45 6.74
N MET A 437 -4.30 22.70 6.29
CA MET A 437 -3.35 23.77 6.66
C MET A 437 -3.20 23.86 8.18
N ASP A 438 -4.29 23.90 8.94
CA ASP A 438 -4.24 23.96 10.42
C ASP A 438 -3.39 22.85 11.04
N GLN A 439 -3.47 21.62 10.50
CA GLN A 439 -2.61 20.51 10.93
C GLN A 439 -1.14 20.75 10.58
N LEU A 440 -0.85 21.27 9.39
CA LEU A 440 0.51 21.65 8.99
C LEU A 440 1.08 22.74 9.90
N GLU A 441 0.33 23.82 10.15
CA GLU A 441 0.76 24.92 11.01
C GLU A 441 1.06 24.45 12.43
N LYS A 442 0.12 23.70 13.02
CA LYS A 442 0.23 23.13 14.38
C LYS A 442 1.40 22.16 14.48
N GLY A 443 1.54 21.24 13.53
CA GLY A 443 2.60 20.22 13.56
C GLY A 443 3.99 20.79 13.32
N LEU A 444 4.13 21.75 12.39
CA LEU A 444 5.41 22.41 12.14
C LEU A 444 5.82 23.33 13.29
N ALA A 445 4.89 24.02 13.95
CA ALA A 445 5.19 24.78 15.17
C ALA A 445 5.66 23.87 16.33
N ARG A 446 5.10 22.66 16.44
CA ARG A 446 5.54 21.64 17.41
C ARG A 446 6.92 21.08 17.06
N MET A 447 7.19 20.84 15.78
CA MET A 447 8.51 20.41 15.30
C MET A 447 9.58 21.47 15.54
N GLU A 448 9.28 22.75 15.29
CA GLU A 448 10.18 23.86 15.57
C GLU A 448 10.58 23.90 17.05
N LYS A 449 9.62 23.77 17.96
CA LYS A 449 9.89 23.65 19.41
C LYS A 449 10.75 22.44 19.75
N PHE A 450 10.55 21.30 19.08
CA PHE A 450 11.36 20.10 19.28
C PHE A 450 12.84 20.38 18.97
N VAL A 451 13.09 20.96 17.80
CA VAL A 451 14.45 21.22 17.31
C VAL A 451 15.13 22.29 18.17
N ALA A 452 14.41 23.36 18.52
CA ALA A 452 14.94 24.42 19.38
C ALA A 452 15.30 23.95 20.80
N ASN A 453 14.57 22.99 21.37
CA ASN A 453 14.84 22.47 22.72
C ASN A 453 16.02 21.49 22.80
N LEU A 454 16.51 21.03 21.65
CA LEU A 454 17.61 20.06 21.55
C LEU A 454 18.89 20.66 20.92
N SER A 455 18.81 21.92 20.50
CA SER A 455 19.92 22.77 20.07
C SER A 455 20.45 23.54 21.27
#